data_AF-Q3AP74-F1
#
_entry.id   AF-Q3AP74-F1
#
_cell.length_a   1.000
_cell.length_b   1.000
_cell.length_c   1.000
_cell.angle_alpha   90.00
_cell.angle_beta   90.00
_cell.angle_gamma   90.00
#
_symmetry.space_group_name_H-M   'P 1'
#
loop_
_entity.id
_entity.type
_entity.pdbx_description
1 polymer ?
#
loop_
_entity_poly.entity_id
_entity_poly.type
_entity_poly.pdbx_seq_one_letter_code
_entity_poly.pdbx_strand_id
1 'polypeptide(L)'
;MIEQLIQQVEAAIVAAEKWAETGWSATFGVRNNEVSSLKQAEALPRNAVYRLEAINYWKQVLLAGEDTARFGRKALEALKDNNLAVANDALYFCQFVEKPFCDFTNTWLPLYEAIQKRAA
;
A
#
# COMPACT_ATOMS: atom_id res chain seq x y z
N MET A 1 -23.42 6.89 1.25
CA MET A 1 -22.93 6.27 -0.01
C MET A 1 -21.56 6.78 -0.45
N ILE A 2 -21.27 8.10 -0.49
CA ILE A 2 -19.88 8.59 -0.67
C ILE A 2 -19.10 8.61 0.65
N GLU A 3 -19.77 8.93 1.76
CA GLU A 3 -19.15 8.96 3.10
C GLU A 3 -18.52 7.63 3.52
N GLN A 4 -19.16 6.50 3.19
CA GLN A 4 -18.59 5.17 3.44
C GLN A 4 -17.31 4.93 2.63
N LEU A 5 -17.28 5.37 1.36
CA LEU A 5 -16.09 5.27 0.53
C LEU A 5 -14.97 6.17 1.06
N ILE A 6 -15.31 7.39 1.50
CA ILE A 6 -14.38 8.32 2.16
C ILE A 6 -13.74 7.65 3.40
N GLN A 7 -14.54 7.04 4.26
CA GLN A 7 -14.03 6.32 5.44
C GLN A 7 -13.14 5.14 5.06
N GLN A 8 -13.49 4.40 4.01
CA GLN A 8 -12.66 3.28 3.53
C GLN A 8 -11.33 3.78 2.94
N VAL A 9 -11.33 4.90 2.21
CA VAL A 9 -10.11 5.54 1.70
C VAL A 9 -9.24 6.05 2.86
N GLU A 10 -9.83 6.66 3.90
CA GLU A 10 -9.10 7.08 5.10
C GLU A 10 -8.43 5.89 5.81
N ALA A 11 -9.15 4.78 5.97
CA ALA A 11 -8.59 3.56 6.54
C ALA A 11 -7.47 2.96 5.67
N ALA A 12 -7.64 2.97 4.34
CA ALA A 12 -6.63 2.49 3.39
C ALA A 12 -5.35 3.34 3.42
N ILE A 13 -5.46 4.66 3.56
CA ILE A 13 -4.31 5.56 3.75
C ILE A 13 -3.53 5.18 5.00
N VAL A 14 -4.21 5.02 6.14
CA VAL A 14 -3.56 4.65 7.41
C VAL A 14 -2.89 3.27 7.30
N ALA A 15 -3.50 2.33 6.58
CA ALA A 15 -2.89 1.03 6.32
C ALA A 15 -1.63 1.13 5.44
N ALA A 16 -1.67 1.95 4.37
CA ALA A 16 -0.54 2.16 3.47
C ALA A 16 0.68 2.78 4.18
N GLU A 17 0.47 3.73 5.10
CA GLU A 17 1.54 4.31 5.92
C GLU A 17 2.25 3.28 6.81
N LYS A 18 1.58 2.16 7.10
CA LYS A 18 2.08 1.09 7.97
C LYS A 18 2.55 -0.15 7.23
N TRP A 19 2.60 -0.14 5.90
CA TRP A 19 3.00 -1.31 5.13
C TRP A 19 4.37 -1.85 5.53
N ALA A 20 5.34 -0.99 5.87
CA ALA A 20 6.66 -1.43 6.32
C ALA A 20 6.69 -2.07 7.72
N GLU A 21 5.62 -1.90 8.51
CA GLU A 21 5.51 -2.39 9.89
C GLU A 21 4.59 -3.60 10.02
N THR A 22 3.44 -3.55 9.33
CA THR A 22 2.35 -4.53 9.46
C THR A 22 1.86 -5.01 8.09
N GLY A 23 2.72 -4.94 7.07
CA GLY A 23 2.40 -5.39 5.73
C GLY A 23 2.37 -6.92 5.61
N TRP A 24 2.80 -7.42 4.46
CA TRP A 24 2.67 -8.81 4.06
C TRP A 24 3.79 -9.68 4.63
N SER A 25 3.55 -11.00 4.68
CA SER A 25 4.62 -11.96 4.94
C SER A 25 5.55 -12.04 3.73
N ALA A 26 6.79 -11.57 3.88
CA ALA A 26 7.83 -11.66 2.85
C ALA A 26 8.91 -12.63 3.30
N THR A 27 9.35 -13.50 2.39
CA THR A 27 10.38 -14.51 2.67
C THR A 27 11.65 -14.23 1.90
N PHE A 28 12.81 -14.47 2.52
CA PHE A 28 14.11 -14.11 1.96
C PHE A 28 15.14 -15.23 2.07
N GLY A 29 16.06 -15.24 1.10
CA GLY A 29 17.14 -16.20 1.00
C GLY A 29 16.71 -17.63 0.67
N VAL A 30 17.68 -18.54 0.57
CA VAL A 30 17.50 -19.91 0.07
C VAL A 30 16.56 -20.78 0.94
N ARG A 31 16.35 -20.39 2.20
CA ARG A 31 15.48 -21.11 3.14
C ARG A 31 14.10 -20.48 3.30
N ASN A 32 13.76 -19.46 2.51
CA ASN A 32 12.51 -18.70 2.61
C ASN A 32 12.26 -18.21 4.05
N ASN A 33 13.27 -17.59 4.67
CA ASN A 33 13.11 -17.07 6.03
C ASN A 33 12.13 -15.91 6.02
N GLU A 34 11.05 -16.02 6.76
CA GLU A 34 10.07 -14.95 6.90
C GLU A 34 10.66 -13.75 7.64
N VAL A 35 10.50 -12.58 7.05
CA VAL A 35 10.82 -11.27 7.64
C VAL A 35 9.66 -10.36 7.30
N SER A 36 8.77 -10.11 8.26
CA SER A 36 7.46 -9.49 8.03
C SER A 36 7.43 -7.96 8.25
N SER A 37 8.59 -7.33 8.49
CA SER A 37 8.68 -5.86 8.63
C SER A 37 10.11 -5.32 8.44
N LEU A 38 10.21 -4.01 8.21
CA LEU A 38 11.49 -3.28 8.18
C LEU A 38 12.25 -3.44 9.49
N LYS A 39 11.56 -3.32 10.63
CA LYS A 39 12.18 -3.48 11.96
C LYS A 39 12.80 -4.86 12.14
N GLN A 40 12.12 -5.92 11.68
CA GLN A 40 12.67 -7.27 11.73
C GLN A 40 13.88 -7.40 10.79
N ALA A 41 13.82 -6.83 9.59
CA ALA A 41 14.93 -6.85 8.63
C ALA A 41 16.19 -6.14 9.18
N GLU A 42 16.01 -5.01 9.85
CA GLU A 42 17.11 -4.26 10.45
C GLU A 42 17.75 -4.98 11.65
N ALA A 43 16.91 -5.69 12.43
CA ALA A 43 17.32 -6.49 13.58
C ALA A 43 18.05 -7.79 13.21
N LEU A 44 18.05 -8.19 11.93
CA LEU A 44 18.79 -9.37 11.48
C LEU A 44 20.29 -9.25 11.80
N PRO A 45 20.95 -10.36 12.19
CA PRO A 45 22.39 -10.40 12.37
C PRO A 45 23.15 -9.90 11.13
N ARG A 46 24.25 -9.17 11.34
CA ARG A 46 25.07 -8.62 10.23
C ARG A 46 25.60 -9.68 9.26
N ASN A 47 25.77 -10.92 9.73
CA ASN A 47 26.22 -12.06 8.95
C ASN A 47 25.10 -12.81 8.22
N ALA A 48 23.83 -12.42 8.40
CA ALA A 48 22.73 -13.01 7.65
C ALA A 48 22.82 -12.59 6.17
N VAL A 49 23.01 -13.58 5.28
CA VAL A 49 23.28 -13.38 3.85
C VAL A 49 22.16 -12.58 3.15
N TYR A 50 20.91 -12.76 3.59
CA TYR A 50 19.73 -12.11 3.02
C TYR A 50 19.36 -10.77 3.69
N ARG A 51 20.16 -10.29 4.65
CA ARG A 51 19.84 -9.08 5.42
C ARG A 51 19.70 -7.84 4.55
N LEU A 52 20.64 -7.61 3.63
CA LEU A 52 20.60 -6.44 2.76
C LEU A 52 19.41 -6.48 1.80
N GLU A 53 19.09 -7.67 1.29
CA GLU A 53 17.91 -7.90 0.45
C GLU A 53 16.62 -7.58 1.21
N ALA A 54 16.46 -8.14 2.42
CA ALA A 54 15.30 -7.87 3.27
C ALA A 54 15.16 -6.39 3.62
N ILE A 55 16.25 -5.71 4.01
CA ILE A 55 16.23 -4.28 4.31
C ILE A 55 15.83 -3.46 3.08
N ASN A 56 16.40 -3.77 1.91
CA ASN A 56 16.10 -3.04 0.68
C ASN A 56 14.64 -3.23 0.27
N TYR A 57 14.12 -4.46 0.32
CA TYR A 57 12.71 -4.74 0.07
C TYR A 57 11.81 -3.91 0.99
N TRP A 58 12.02 -3.97 2.30
CA TRP A 58 11.17 -3.28 3.26
C TRP A 58 11.29 -1.75 3.18
N LYS A 59 12.44 -1.21 2.76
CA LYS A 59 12.58 0.22 2.42
C LYS A 59 11.79 0.61 1.17
N GLN A 60 11.75 -0.26 0.16
CA GLN A 60 10.91 -0.02 -1.02
C GLN A 60 9.43 -0.06 -0.66
N VAL A 61 9.03 -1.01 0.20
CA VAL A 61 7.66 -1.08 0.74
C VAL A 61 7.30 0.19 1.51
N LEU A 62 8.21 0.72 2.33
CA LEU A 62 8.01 1.99 3.04
C LEU A 62 7.75 3.15 2.07
N LEU A 63 8.63 3.35 1.09
CA LEU A 63 8.50 4.42 0.11
C LEU A 63 7.24 4.27 -0.74
N ALA A 64 6.90 3.05 -1.14
CA ALA A 64 5.68 2.76 -1.89
C ALA A 64 4.42 3.02 -1.05
N GLY A 65 4.45 2.68 0.24
CA GLY A 65 3.38 3.00 1.20
C GLY A 65 3.18 4.50 1.37
N GLU A 66 4.26 5.27 1.52
CA GLU A 66 4.23 6.73 1.60
C GLU A 66 3.67 7.37 0.33
N ASP A 67 4.11 6.92 -0.85
CA ASP A 67 3.60 7.37 -2.14
C ASP A 67 2.11 7.04 -2.28
N THR A 68 1.71 5.82 -1.94
CA THR A 68 0.32 5.36 -1.99
C THR A 68 -0.54 6.20 -1.04
N ALA A 69 -0.11 6.43 0.20
CA ALA A 69 -0.81 7.27 1.16
C ALA A 69 -0.97 8.72 0.66
N ARG A 70 0.07 9.28 0.01
CA ARG A 70 0.00 10.62 -0.60
C ARG A 70 -1.03 10.70 -1.71
N PHE A 71 -1.10 9.70 -2.60
CA PHE A 71 -2.13 9.65 -3.64
C PHE A 71 -3.52 9.34 -3.07
N GLY A 72 -3.62 8.50 -2.04
CA GLY A 72 -4.86 8.27 -1.31
C GLY A 72 -5.42 9.55 -0.70
N ARG A 73 -4.57 10.42 -0.12
CA ARG A 73 -4.99 11.75 0.34
C ARG A 73 -5.52 12.65 -0.78
N LYS A 74 -4.89 12.63 -1.96
CA LYS A 74 -5.41 13.33 -3.14
C LYS A 74 -6.78 12.79 -3.56
N ALA A 75 -6.97 11.48 -3.54
CA ALA A 75 -8.26 10.87 -3.81
C ALA A 75 -9.31 11.32 -2.78
N LEU A 76 -8.95 11.34 -1.50
CA LEU A 76 -9.81 11.76 -0.40
C LEU A 76 -10.27 13.21 -0.54
N GLU A 77 -9.36 14.13 -0.87
CA GLU A 77 -9.67 15.54 -1.14
C GLU A 77 -10.63 15.66 -2.34
N ALA A 78 -10.31 14.98 -3.45
CA ALA A 78 -11.14 14.98 -4.65
C ALA A 78 -12.54 14.41 -4.39
N LEU A 79 -12.68 13.38 -3.55
CA LEU A 79 -13.98 12.83 -3.14
C LEU A 79 -14.80 13.83 -2.33
N LYS A 80 -14.15 14.59 -1.43
CA LYS A 80 -14.80 15.65 -0.64
C LYS A 80 -15.29 16.80 -1.54
N ASP A 81 -14.57 17.09 -2.61
CA ASP A 81 -14.92 18.09 -3.62
C ASP A 81 -15.85 17.56 -4.73
N ASN A 82 -16.31 16.30 -4.62
CA ASN A 82 -17.12 15.61 -5.63
C ASN A 82 -16.47 15.53 -7.03
N ASN A 83 -15.14 15.62 -7.10
CA ASN A 83 -14.36 15.48 -8.32
C ASN A 83 -14.00 13.99 -8.56
N LEU A 84 -14.97 13.24 -9.09
CA LEU A 84 -14.84 11.79 -9.26
C LEU A 84 -13.74 11.39 -10.25
N ALA A 85 -13.43 12.23 -11.25
CA ALA A 85 -12.37 11.94 -12.22
C ALA A 85 -10.99 11.92 -11.55
N VAL A 86 -10.68 12.96 -10.75
CA VAL A 86 -9.39 13.02 -10.03
C VAL A 86 -9.32 11.94 -8.96
N ALA A 87 -10.43 11.64 -8.28
CA ALA A 87 -10.48 10.53 -7.32
C ALA A 87 -10.20 9.19 -8.01
N ASN A 88 -10.76 8.94 -9.19
CA ASN A 88 -10.55 7.73 -9.97
C ASN A 88 -9.09 7.55 -10.36
N ASP A 89 -8.44 8.58 -10.90
CA ASP A 89 -7.04 8.53 -11.33
C ASP A 89 -6.09 8.29 -10.14
N ALA A 90 -6.37 8.94 -9.01
CA ALA A 90 -5.60 8.76 -7.79
C ALA A 90 -5.74 7.34 -7.21
N LEU A 91 -6.96 6.77 -7.21
CA LEU A 91 -7.20 5.39 -6.76
C LEU A 91 -6.61 4.35 -7.71
N TYR A 92 -6.61 4.62 -9.03
CA TYR A 92 -5.92 3.80 -10.01
C TYR A 92 -4.42 3.71 -9.71
N PHE A 93 -3.78 4.84 -9.40
CA PHE A 93 -2.37 4.84 -9.02
C PHE A 93 -2.13 4.01 -7.75
N CYS A 94 -2.98 4.15 -6.73
CA CYS A 94 -2.84 3.42 -5.47
C CYS A 94 -2.88 1.89 -5.66
N GLN A 95 -3.83 1.37 -6.45
CA GLN A 95 -3.86 -0.08 -6.73
C GLN A 95 -2.62 -0.54 -7.52
N PHE A 96 -2.10 0.31 -8.42
CA PHE A 96 -0.95 -0.04 -9.23
C PHE A 96 0.31 -0.17 -8.37
N VAL A 97 0.47 0.70 -7.38
CA VAL A 97 1.60 0.65 -6.44
C VAL A 97 1.47 -0.52 -5.44
N GLU A 98 0.26 -0.92 -5.05
CA GLU A 98 0.05 -2.07 -4.16
C GLU A 98 0.39 -3.41 -4.84
N LYS A 99 0.12 -3.53 -6.14
CA LYS A 99 0.20 -4.78 -6.92
C LYS A 99 1.52 -5.57 -6.84
N PRO A 100 2.71 -4.95 -6.78
CA PRO A 100 3.97 -5.69 -6.69
C PRO A 100 4.19 -6.40 -5.35
N PHE A 101 3.46 -6.03 -4.29
CA PHE A 101 3.71 -6.51 -2.93
C PHE A 101 2.73 -7.57 -2.44
N CYS A 102 1.59 -7.70 -3.11
CA CYS A 102 0.58 -8.70 -2.79
C CYS A 102 -0.01 -9.29 -4.07
N ASP A 103 -0.29 -10.59 -4.05
CA ASP A 103 -0.87 -11.30 -5.21
C ASP A 103 -2.21 -10.70 -5.67
N PHE A 104 -2.90 -10.02 -4.75
CA PHE A 104 -4.16 -9.33 -4.99
C PHE A 104 -4.16 -7.98 -4.28
N THR A 105 -4.46 -6.90 -5.01
CA THR A 105 -4.62 -5.53 -4.50
C THR A 105 -5.91 -5.40 -3.68
N ASN A 106 -5.92 -6.02 -2.51
CA ASN A 106 -7.13 -6.21 -1.70
C ASN A 106 -7.64 -4.91 -1.04
N THR A 107 -6.79 -3.89 -0.96
CA THR A 107 -7.14 -2.62 -0.32
C THR A 107 -7.66 -1.63 -1.35
N TRP A 108 -6.91 -1.38 -2.41
CA TRP A 108 -7.16 -0.24 -3.31
C TRP A 108 -8.02 -0.56 -4.53
N LEU A 109 -7.99 -1.81 -5.03
CA LEU A 109 -8.81 -2.20 -6.18
C LEU A 109 -10.32 -2.11 -5.91
N PRO A 110 -10.86 -2.60 -4.76
CA PRO A 110 -12.28 -2.45 -4.47
C PRO A 110 -12.73 -0.98 -4.42
N LEU A 111 -11.86 -0.08 -3.93
CA LEU A 111 -12.13 1.36 -3.86
C LEU A 111 -12.16 2.00 -5.26
N TYR A 112 -11.20 1.62 -6.11
CA TYR A 112 -11.15 2.04 -7.50
C TYR A 112 -12.40 1.57 -8.28
N GLU A 113 -12.74 0.28 -8.19
CA GLU A 113 -13.93 -0.26 -8.86
C GLU A 113 -15.23 0.39 -8.36
N ALA A 114 -15.31 0.71 -7.07
CA ALA A 114 -16.46 1.40 -6.49
C ALA A 114 -16.64 2.82 -7.06
N ILE A 115 -15.55 3.50 -7.44
CA ILE A 115 -15.59 4.80 -8.12
C ILE A 115 -15.94 4.65 -9.59
N GLN A 116 -15.34 3.70 -10.29
CA GLN A 116 -15.68 3.45 -11.70
C GLN A 116 -17.17 3.18 -11.91
N LYS A 117 -17.78 2.37 -11.04
CA LYS A 117 -19.23 2.08 -11.09
C LYS A 117 -20.12 3.30 -10.88
N ARG A 118 -19.59 4.40 -10.33
CA ARG A 118 -20.33 5.66 -10.09
C ARG A 118 -20.06 6.71 -11.16
N ALA A 119 -18.95 6.59 -11.87
CA ALA A 119 -18.58 7.46 -12.98
C ALA A 119 -19.17 6.98 -14.32
N ALA A 120 -19.57 5.71 -14.41
CA ALA A 120 -20.31 5.12 -15.53
C ALA A 120 -21.82 5.39 -15.42
#